data_AF-A0A2L0UJ51-F1
#
_entry.id   AF-A0A2L0UJ51-F1
#
_cell.length_a   1.000
_cell.length_b   1.000
_cell.length_c   1.000
_cell.angle_alpha   90.00
_cell.angle_beta   90.00
_cell.angle_gamma   90.00
#
_symmetry.space_group_name_H-M   'P 1'
#
loop_
_entity.id
_entity.type
_entity.pdbx_description
1 polymer ?
#
loop_
_entity_poly.entity_id
_entity_poly.type
_entity_poly.pdbx_seq_one_letter_code
_entity_poly.pdbx_strand_id
1 'polypeptide(L)'
;MELLDAAVAAMGGEMRAGQHEMVRQVSEAIRSGDHLLVQAGTGTGKSLAYLVPLLAHALESDRPSVVSTATLALQAQIVGRDLPRLLDAVRPALARPVDVALLKGRSNYVCLHKTGGGF
;
A
#
# COMPACT_ATOMS: atom_id res chain seq x y z
N MET A 1 4.78 5.30 13.51
CA MET A 1 5.01 6.72 13.17
C MET A 1 6.34 6.89 12.48
N GLU A 2 7.42 6.37 13.05
CA GLU A 2 8.76 6.38 12.43
C GLU A 2 8.79 5.93 10.95
N LEU A 3 8.03 4.90 10.59
CA LEU A 3 7.94 4.41 9.21
C LEU A 3 7.29 5.42 8.24
N LEU A 4 6.30 6.18 8.71
CA LEU A 4 5.67 7.25 7.92
C LEU A 4 6.66 8.40 7.73
N ASP A 5 7.32 8.82 8.81
CA ASP A 5 8.26 9.95 8.78
C ASP A 5 9.48 9.64 7.90
N ALA A 6 10.02 8.43 8.00
CA ALA A 6 11.08 7.95 7.12
C ALA A 6 10.65 7.97 5.65
N ALA A 7 9.43 7.50 5.36
CA ALA A 7 8.88 7.51 4.01
C ALA A 7 8.74 8.95 3.48
N VAL A 8 8.11 9.84 4.23
CA VAL A 8 7.89 11.24 3.86
C VAL A 8 9.22 11.95 3.62
N ALA A 9 10.20 11.79 4.51
CA ALA A 9 11.52 12.42 4.39
C ALA A 9 12.28 11.92 3.15
N ALA A 10 12.33 10.61 2.91
CA ALA A 10 13.01 10.02 1.76
C ALA A 10 12.39 10.44 0.42
N MET A 11 11.09 10.75 0.40
CA MET A 11 10.39 11.24 -0.79
C MET A 11 10.46 12.77 -0.97
N GLY A 12 11.18 13.49 -0.11
CA GLY A 12 11.26 14.95 -0.14
C GLY A 12 9.92 15.63 0.18
N GLY A 13 9.05 14.93 0.90
CA GLY A 13 7.75 15.44 1.33
C GLY A 13 7.83 16.22 2.65
N GLU A 14 6.70 16.81 3.02
CA GLU A 14 6.52 17.49 4.28
C GLU A 14 5.56 16.71 5.19
N MET A 15 5.74 16.85 6.50
CA MET A 15 4.82 16.27 7.47
C MET A 15 3.43 16.88 7.33
N ARG A 16 2.40 16.03 7.31
CA ARG A 16 0.99 16.43 7.26
C ARG A 16 0.22 15.78 8.40
N ALA A 17 -0.40 16.60 9.24
CA ALA A 17 -1.18 16.12 10.40
C ALA A 17 -2.27 15.13 10.01
N GLY A 18 -2.96 15.34 8.88
CA GLY A 18 -3.98 14.41 8.39
C GLY A 18 -3.45 13.02 8.01
N GLN A 19 -2.20 12.91 7.55
CA GLN A 19 -1.59 11.59 7.28
C GLN A 19 -1.27 10.87 8.58
N HIS A 20 -0.73 11.59 9.56
CA HIS A 20 -0.43 11.03 10.89
C HIS A 20 -1.68 10.53 11.58
N GLU A 21 -2.74 11.33 11.57
CA GLU A 21 -4.03 10.96 12.14
C GLU A 21 -4.63 9.74 11.42
N MET A 22 -4.59 9.71 10.09
CA MET A 22 -5.07 8.55 9.34
C MET A 22 -4.25 7.30 9.63
N VAL A 23 -2.92 7.36 9.67
CA VAL A 23 -2.10 6.20 10.04
C VAL A 23 -2.44 5.71 11.44
N ARG A 24 -2.56 6.63 12.42
CA ARG A 24 -2.92 6.29 13.80
C ARG A 24 -4.26 5.56 13.87
N GLN A 25 -5.29 6.09 13.20
CA GLN A 25 -6.63 5.51 13.17
C GLN A 25 -6.65 4.16 12.45
N VAL A 26 -5.93 4.02 11.33
CA VAL A 26 -5.84 2.75 10.59
C VAL A 26 -5.10 1.70 11.43
N SER A 27 -3.99 2.06 12.09
CA SER A 27 -3.29 1.17 13.01
C SER A 27 -4.17 0.72 14.18
N GLU A 28 -4.97 1.62 14.75
CA GLU A 28 -5.93 1.28 15.80
C GLU A 28 -6.95 0.25 15.30
N ALA A 29 -7.59 0.53 14.17
CA ALA A 29 -8.62 -0.34 13.60
C ALA A 29 -8.09 -1.74 13.26
N ILE A 30 -6.86 -1.83 12.74
CA ILE A 30 -6.18 -3.11 12.51
C ILE A 30 -5.97 -3.87 13.83
N ARG A 31 -5.56 -3.16 14.90
CA ARG A 31 -5.26 -3.78 16.20
C ARG A 31 -6.52 -4.22 16.94
N SER A 32 -7.59 -3.41 16.92
CA SER A 32 -8.84 -3.72 17.59
C SER A 32 -9.74 -4.67 16.80
N GLY A 33 -9.52 -4.77 15.48
CA GLY A 33 -10.39 -5.52 14.57
C GLY A 33 -11.63 -4.75 14.12
N ASP A 34 -11.69 -3.45 14.40
CA ASP A 34 -12.83 -2.60 14.06
C ASP A 34 -12.83 -2.14 12.59
N HIS A 35 -14.01 -1.73 12.12
CA HIS A 35 -14.14 -1.06 10.82
C HIS A 35 -13.94 0.45 10.97
N LEU A 36 -13.10 1.01 10.10
CA LEU A 36 -12.82 2.44 10.04
C LEU A 36 -13.27 3.03 8.70
N LEU A 37 -14.02 4.13 8.76
CA LEU A 37 -14.35 4.95 7.60
C LEU A 37 -13.55 6.25 7.65
N VAL A 38 -12.76 6.51 6.61
CA VAL A 38 -11.94 7.73 6.50
C VAL A 38 -12.33 8.50 5.23
N GLN A 39 -12.66 9.78 5.38
CA GLN A 39 -12.77 10.71 4.27
C GLN A 39 -11.47 11.51 4.15
N ALA A 40 -10.82 11.42 2.99
CA ALA A 40 -9.64 12.22 2.70
C ALA A 40 -9.72 12.83 1.29
N GLY A 41 -9.41 14.12 1.16
CA GLY A 41 -9.45 14.88 -0.11
C GLY A 41 -8.39 14.44 -1.11
N THR A 42 -8.59 14.62 -2.41
CA THR A 42 -7.60 14.25 -3.47
C THR A 42 -6.25 14.96 -3.27
N GLY A 43 -5.14 14.33 -3.65
CA GLY A 43 -3.79 14.93 -3.53
C GLY A 43 -3.22 15.01 -2.10
N THR A 44 -3.93 14.50 -1.09
CA THR A 44 -3.50 14.55 0.33
C THR A 44 -2.43 13.51 0.70
N GLY A 45 -2.03 12.64 -0.23
CA GLY A 45 -1.08 11.55 0.02
C GLY A 45 -1.69 10.37 0.78
N LYS A 46 -3.00 10.13 0.60
CA LYS A 46 -3.77 9.01 1.20
C LYS A 46 -3.08 7.65 1.07
N SER A 47 -2.42 7.40 -0.07
CA SER A 47 -1.75 6.13 -0.35
C SER A 47 -0.78 5.75 0.76
N LEU A 48 0.08 6.67 1.18
CA LEU A 48 1.03 6.41 2.27
C LEU A 48 0.32 6.16 3.60
N ALA A 49 -0.74 6.93 3.86
CA ALA A 49 -1.44 6.87 5.13
C ALA A 49 -2.18 5.54 5.39
N TYR A 50 -2.59 4.81 4.34
CA TYR A 50 -3.07 3.42 4.52
C TYR A 50 -1.99 2.37 4.26
N LEU A 51 -1.01 2.60 3.36
CA LEU A 51 0.01 1.59 3.04
C LEU A 51 1.00 1.37 4.19
N VAL A 52 1.45 2.43 4.85
CA VAL A 52 2.40 2.34 5.96
C VAL A 52 1.91 1.43 7.09
N PRO A 53 0.70 1.62 7.66
CA PRO A 53 0.22 0.74 8.73
C PRO A 53 -0.06 -0.69 8.25
N LEU A 54 -0.49 -0.88 6.99
CA LEU A 54 -0.68 -2.22 6.40
C LEU A 54 0.64 -2.97 6.22
N LEU A 55 1.71 -2.26 5.86
CA LEU A 55 3.06 -2.78 5.72
C LEU A 55 3.61 -3.22 7.07
N ALA A 56 3.50 -2.36 8.08
CA ALA A 56 3.91 -2.68 9.46
C ALA A 56 3.15 -3.90 9.98
N HIS A 57 1.83 -3.94 9.80
CA HIS A 57 1.00 -5.07 10.20
C HIS A 57 1.42 -6.39 9.53
N ALA A 58 1.68 -6.37 8.22
CA ALA A 58 2.09 -7.57 7.49
C ALA A 58 3.45 -8.10 7.96
N LEU A 59 4.37 -7.20 8.32
CA LEU A 59 5.69 -7.57 8.83
C LEU A 59 5.63 -8.13 10.25
N GLU A 60 4.85 -7.51 11.14
CA GLU A 60 4.73 -7.89 12.56
C GLU A 60 3.92 -9.17 12.77
N SER A 61 2.85 -9.37 12.00
CA SER A 61 1.91 -10.48 12.21
C SER A 61 2.10 -11.67 11.26
N ASP A 62 2.94 -11.51 10.24
CA ASP A 62 3.10 -12.47 9.12
C ASP A 62 1.77 -12.82 8.42
N ARG A 63 0.81 -11.89 8.46
CA ARG A 63 -0.49 -12.00 7.76
C ARG A 63 -0.55 -11.05 6.57
N PRO A 64 -1.14 -11.48 5.44
CA PRO A 64 -1.23 -10.62 4.26
C PRO A 64 -2.23 -9.48 4.46
N SER A 65 -1.85 -8.29 4.00
CA SER A 65 -2.72 -7.11 3.88
C SER A 65 -3.26 -6.99 2.46
N VAL A 66 -4.56 -6.72 2.30
CA VAL A 66 -5.20 -6.54 0.99
C VAL A 66 -5.68 -5.11 0.81
N VAL A 67 -5.27 -4.48 -0.29
CA VAL A 67 -5.79 -3.17 -0.72
C VAL A 67 -6.70 -3.36 -1.91
N SER A 68 -7.99 -3.03 -1.74
CA SER A 68 -8.98 -3.02 -2.82
C SER A 68 -9.23 -1.60 -3.31
N THR A 69 -9.33 -1.42 -4.63
CA THR A 69 -9.62 -0.12 -5.25
C THR A 69 -10.65 -0.25 -6.36
N ALA A 70 -11.27 0.86 -6.73
CA ALA A 70 -12.39 0.88 -7.66
C ALA A 70 -12.01 0.54 -9.12
N THR A 71 -10.77 0.81 -9.55
CA THR A 71 -10.38 0.65 -10.97
C THR A 71 -8.98 0.08 -11.13
N LEU A 72 -8.73 -0.58 -12.27
CA LEU A 72 -7.41 -1.08 -12.64
C LEU A 72 -6.36 0.03 -12.75
N ALA A 73 -6.77 1.24 -13.15
CA ALA A 73 -5.88 2.40 -13.21
C ALA A 73 -5.40 2.81 -11.81
N LEU A 74 -6.29 2.80 -10.81
CA LEU A 74 -5.92 3.07 -9.42
C LEU A 74 -5.01 1.97 -8.86
N GLN A 75 -5.27 0.69 -9.16
CA GLN A 75 -4.36 -0.40 -8.79
C GLN A 75 -2.98 -0.22 -9.43
N ALA A 76 -2.93 0.12 -10.72
CA ALA A 76 -1.69 0.37 -11.45
C ALA A 76 -0.92 1.56 -10.87
N GLN A 77 -1.60 2.61 -10.42
CA GLN A 77 -0.97 3.73 -9.74
C GLN A 77 -0.29 3.29 -8.42
N ILE A 78 -0.98 2.47 -7.63
CA ILE A 78 -0.43 1.98 -6.36
C ILE A 78 0.81 1.11 -6.63
N VAL A 79 0.69 0.10 -7.48
CA VAL A 79 1.76 -0.89 -7.72
C VAL A 79 2.91 -0.32 -8.56
N GLY A 80 2.62 0.59 -9.50
CA GLY A 80 3.63 1.14 -10.41
C GLY A 80 4.34 2.39 -9.88
N ARG A 81 3.83 3.03 -8.82
CA ARG A 81 4.38 4.29 -8.33
C ARG A 81 4.40 4.41 -6.82
N ASP A 82 3.24 4.33 -6.18
CA ASP A 82 3.13 4.70 -4.76
C ASP A 82 3.84 3.67 -3.86
N LEU A 83 3.65 2.38 -4.12
CA LEU A 83 4.21 1.28 -3.33
C LEU A 83 5.71 1.06 -3.57
N PRO A 84 6.26 1.05 -4.80
CA PRO A 84 7.70 0.97 -5.01
C PRO A 84 8.45 2.10 -4.30
N ARG A 85 7.96 3.34 -4.39
CA ARG A 85 8.56 4.49 -3.70
C ARG A 85 8.54 4.33 -2.18
N LEU A 86 7.43 3.84 -1.63
CA LEU A 86 7.34 3.56 -0.20
C LEU A 86 8.35 2.49 0.22
N LEU A 87 8.40 1.36 -0.51
CA LEU A 87 9.32 0.26 -0.21
C LEU A 87 10.78 0.71 -0.31
N ASP A 88 11.16 1.45 -1.35
CA ASP A 88 12.51 1.99 -1.51
C ASP A 88 12.88 2.93 -0.36
N ALA A 89 11.95 3.81 0.03
CA ALA A 89 12.14 4.77 1.11
C ALA A 89 12.34 4.09 2.48
N VAL A 90 11.58 3.04 2.77
CA VAL A 90 11.59 2.38 4.08
C VAL A 90 12.51 1.18 4.14
N ARG A 91 13.05 0.71 3.00
CA ARG A 91 13.96 -0.45 2.92
C ARG A 91 15.06 -0.47 3.98
N PRO A 92 15.75 0.64 4.32
CA PRO A 92 16.79 0.62 5.35
C PRO A 92 16.26 0.31 6.76
N ALA A 93 14.97 0.57 7.01
CA ALA A 93 14.30 0.32 8.28
C ALA A 93 13.57 -1.03 8.32
N LEU A 94 13.53 -1.78 7.22
CA LEU A 94 12.85 -3.08 7.17
C LEU A 94 13.80 -4.21 7.60
N ALA A 95 13.30 -5.08 8.48
CA ALA A 95 14.04 -6.28 8.91
C ALA A 95 14.11 -7.36 7.80
N ARG A 96 13.15 -7.37 6.87
CA ARG A 96 13.09 -8.30 5.73
C ARG A 96 12.39 -7.65 4.53
N PRO A 97 12.62 -8.15 3.30
CA PRO A 97 11.83 -7.75 2.14
C PRO A 97 10.35 -8.03 2.33
N VAL A 98 9.51 -7.27 1.62
CA VAL A 98 8.05 -7.42 1.63
C VAL A 98 7.61 -7.88 0.26
N ASP A 99 6.88 -9.00 0.23
CA ASP A 99 6.29 -9.51 -0.99
C ASP A 99 5.03 -8.72 -1.36
N VAL A 100 4.91 -8.42 -2.66
CA VAL A 100 3.78 -7.68 -3.22
C VAL A 100 3.25 -8.44 -4.42
N ALA A 101 1.95 -8.68 -4.43
CA ALA A 101 1.25 -9.28 -5.56
C ALA A 101 0.14 -8.37 -6.08
N LEU A 102 -0.07 -8.37 -7.39
CA LEU A 102 -1.15 -7.67 -8.05
C LEU A 102 -2.21 -8.67 -8.52
N LEU A 103 -3.41 -8.59 -7.94
CA LEU A 103 -4.54 -9.44 -8.27
C LEU A 103 -5.49 -8.73 -9.24
N LYS A 104 -5.71 -9.32 -10.42
CA LYS A 104 -6.70 -8.86 -11.41
C LYS A 104 -7.62 -10.01 -11.83
N GLY A 105 -8.76 -9.68 -12.44
CA GLY A 105 -9.61 -10.69 -13.08
C GLY A 105 -8.90 -11.36 -14.26
N ARG A 106 -9.21 -12.64 -14.54
CA ARG A 106 -8.57 -13.47 -15.57
C ARG A 106 -8.48 -12.80 -16.95
N SER A 107 -9.48 -12.03 -17.35
CA SER A 107 -9.52 -11.30 -18.62
C SER A 107 -8.41 -10.25 -18.78
N ASN A 108 -7.69 -9.91 -17.71
CA ASN A 108 -6.57 -8.97 -17.71
C ASN A 108 -5.21 -9.63 -17.91
N TYR A 109 -5.17 -10.94 -18.12
CA TYR A 109 -3.94 -11.69 -18.34
C TYR A 109 -3.94 -12.30 -19.75
N VAL A 110 -2.78 -12.26 -20.39
CA VAL A 110 -2.56 -12.97 -21.65
C VAL A 110 -2.54 -14.46 -21.38
N CYS A 111 -3.32 -15.22 -22.17
CA CYS A 111 -3.31 -16.67 -22.09
C CYS A 111 -2.09 -17.22 -22.85
N LEU A 112 -1.09 -17.70 -22.11
CA LEU A 112 0.14 -18.25 -22.70
C LEU A 112 -0.12 -19.45 -23.64
N HIS A 113 -1.16 -20.24 -23.35
CA HIS A 113 -1.57 -21.35 -24.22
C HIS A 113 -2.03 -20.85 -25.58
N LYS A 114 -2.84 -19.79 -25.62
CA LYS A 114 -3.32 -19.17 -26.85
C LYS A 114 -2.19 -18.51 -27.64
N THR A 115 -1.25 -17.85 -26.96
CA THR A 115 -0.09 -17.26 -27.65
C THR A 115 0.85 -18.32 -28.23
N GLY A 116 0.83 -19.54 -27.69
CA GLY A 116 1.59 -20.68 -28.20
C GLY A 116 0.91 -21.46 -29.34
N GLY A 117 -0.21 -20.98 -29.89
CA GLY A 117 -0.95 -21.66 -30.96
C GLY A 117 -1.98 -22.70 -30.48
N GLY A 118 -2.19 -22.80 -29.17
CA GLY A 118 -3.34 -23.53 -28.61
C GLY A 118 -4.64 -22.78 -28.91
N PHE A 119 -5.73 -23.52 -29.13
CA PHE A 119 -7.08 -22.97 -29.34
C PHE A 119 -7.84 -22.87 -28.01
#